data_AF-A0AAV7DNK2-F1
#
_entry.id   AF-A0AAV7DNK2-F1
#
_cell.length_a   1.000
_cell.length_b   1.000
_cell.length_c   1.000
_cell.angle_alpha   90.00
_cell.angle_beta   90.00
_cell.angle_gamma   90.00
#
_symmetry.space_group_name_H-M   'P 1'
#
loop_
_entity.id
_entity.type
_entity.pdbx_description
1 polymer ?
#
loop_
_entity_poly.entity_id
_entity_poly.type
_entity_poly.pdbx_seq_one_letter_code
_entity_poly.pdbx_strand_id
1 'polypeptide(L)'
;MAAYRRKRGLSSETSNKSKKPKLQKNEEENEGAADAGDEFTIPPPVSGGKWTNKERVLIFSSRGINFRTRHLMQDLRRLMPHSKADTKMDRKDKLLVINELCEMKNCNKCVYFEAKKKKDLYMWITNSPAGPSAKFLVQNIHTLAELKMTGNCLKGSRPLLSFDPVFDQDPYLSVLKELFIQTFGTPRYHPKSQPFVDHVFTFSVADNRIWFRNYQI
;
A
#
# COMPACT_ATOMS: atom_id res chain seq x y z
N MET A 1 32.39 -3.96 17.67
CA MET A 1 31.21 -4.71 17.18
C MET A 1 31.17 -4.62 15.67
N ALA A 2 31.45 -5.74 14.99
CA ALA A 2 31.64 -5.78 13.54
C ALA A 2 30.31 -5.88 12.77
N ALA A 3 30.20 -5.14 11.67
CA ALA A 3 29.02 -5.09 10.82
C ALA A 3 28.80 -6.41 10.05
N TYR A 4 27.57 -6.95 10.11
CA TYR A 4 27.18 -8.18 9.42
C TYR A 4 27.17 -7.97 7.89
N ARG A 5 28.04 -8.68 7.16
CA ARG A 5 28.10 -8.67 5.69
C ARG A 5 26.96 -9.51 5.12
N ARG A 6 26.02 -8.88 4.40
CA ARG A 6 25.05 -9.58 3.53
C ARG A 6 25.76 -10.06 2.26
N LYS A 7 25.91 -11.37 2.08
CA LYS A 7 26.41 -11.98 0.83
C LYS A 7 25.20 -12.41 -0.02
N ARG A 8 24.98 -11.74 -1.16
CA ARG A 8 24.06 -12.23 -2.21
C ARG A 8 24.85 -13.22 -3.06
N GLY A 9 24.40 -14.46 -3.14
CA GLY A 9 24.98 -15.45 -4.04
C GLY A 9 24.69 -15.06 -5.50
N LEU A 10 25.71 -14.58 -6.21
CA LEU A 10 25.77 -14.69 -7.67
C LEU A 10 26.59 -15.93 -7.99
N SER A 11 26.01 -16.87 -8.74
CA SER A 11 26.75 -17.88 -9.50
C SER A 11 26.46 -17.63 -10.98
N SER A 12 27.46 -17.11 -11.69
CA SER A 12 27.56 -17.18 -13.15
C SER A 12 28.20 -18.51 -13.52
N GLU A 13 27.55 -19.31 -14.37
CA GLU A 13 28.03 -19.62 -15.73
C GLU A 13 27.34 -20.86 -16.34
N THR A 14 27.13 -20.71 -17.64
CA THR A 14 27.13 -21.70 -18.74
C THR A 14 26.08 -22.81 -18.86
N SER A 15 25.47 -22.78 -20.04
CA SER A 15 24.63 -23.76 -20.70
C SER A 15 25.38 -25.05 -21.05
N ASN A 16 24.80 -26.22 -20.77
CA ASN A 16 24.67 -27.28 -21.78
C ASN A 16 23.66 -28.38 -21.40
N LYS A 17 22.99 -28.89 -22.43
CA LYS A 17 21.99 -29.97 -22.40
C LYS A 17 22.62 -31.30 -21.96
N SER A 18 21.90 -32.12 -21.18
CA SER A 18 21.35 -33.42 -21.61
C SER A 18 21.06 -34.43 -20.46
N LYS A 19 19.98 -35.20 -20.67
CA LYS A 19 19.61 -36.53 -20.13
C LYS A 19 19.19 -36.69 -18.65
N LYS A 20 17.92 -37.11 -18.49
CA LYS A 20 17.35 -37.80 -17.31
C LYS A 20 18.03 -39.16 -17.09
N PRO A 21 18.04 -39.66 -15.83
CA PRO A 21 17.19 -40.82 -15.53
C PRO A 21 16.42 -40.71 -14.19
N LYS A 22 15.42 -41.58 -14.03
CA LYS A 22 14.52 -41.80 -12.87
C LYS A 22 15.27 -42.51 -11.73
N LEU A 23 14.89 -42.27 -10.46
CA LEU A 23 14.25 -43.15 -9.43
C LEU A 23 14.94 -42.71 -8.11
N GLN A 24 14.42 -42.69 -6.88
CA GLN A 24 13.48 -43.53 -6.15
C GLN A 24 13.21 -42.82 -4.79
N LYS A 25 12.07 -43.11 -4.13
CA LYS A 25 11.77 -42.71 -2.75
C LYS A 25 12.80 -43.28 -1.77
N ASN A 26 13.09 -42.58 -0.68
CA ASN A 26 13.30 -43.17 0.64
C ASN A 26 12.79 -42.19 1.71
N GLU A 27 11.88 -42.70 2.54
CA GLU A 27 11.44 -42.16 3.81
C GLU A 27 12.48 -42.56 4.86
N GLU A 28 13.00 -41.59 5.63
CA GLU A 28 13.61 -41.86 6.93
C GLU A 28 13.09 -40.81 7.91
N GLU A 29 12.33 -41.29 8.88
CA GLU A 29 11.99 -40.60 10.12
C GLU A 29 13.27 -40.33 10.91
N ASN A 30 13.38 -39.14 11.48
CA ASN A 30 14.25 -38.94 12.63
C ASN A 30 13.60 -37.92 13.56
N GLU A 31 13.06 -38.43 14.67
CA GLU A 31 12.66 -37.65 15.82
C GLU A 31 13.90 -37.20 16.61
N GLY A 32 13.86 -35.97 17.12
CA GLY A 32 14.70 -35.58 18.27
C GLY A 32 15.35 -34.21 18.15
N ALA A 33 14.76 -33.25 18.87
CA ALA A 33 15.39 -32.20 19.69
C ALA A 33 14.79 -30.81 19.42
N ALA A 34 13.93 -30.39 20.35
CA ALA A 34 13.56 -28.99 20.54
C ALA A 34 14.74 -28.25 21.20
N ASP A 35 15.14 -27.09 20.66
CA ASP A 35 15.00 -25.77 21.30
C ASP A 35 15.83 -24.70 20.53
N ALA A 36 15.41 -23.45 20.67
CA ALA A 36 16.07 -22.19 20.30
C ALA A 36 15.85 -21.61 18.88
N GLY A 37 14.75 -20.84 18.76
CA GLY A 37 14.65 -19.67 17.89
C GLY A 37 13.72 -19.85 16.70
N ASP A 38 12.42 -19.61 16.89
CA ASP A 38 11.48 -19.43 15.78
C ASP A 38 11.87 -18.17 14.97
N GLU A 39 12.84 -18.32 14.07
CA GLU A 39 12.96 -17.45 12.91
C GLU A 39 11.70 -17.68 12.07
N PHE A 40 10.69 -16.84 12.28
CA PHE A 40 9.51 -16.75 11.43
C PHE A 40 9.97 -16.42 10.00
N THR A 41 10.25 -17.48 9.24
CA THR A 41 10.62 -17.37 7.85
C THR A 41 9.37 -16.98 7.09
N ILE A 42 9.27 -15.68 6.78
CA ILE A 42 8.14 -15.14 6.03
C ILE A 42 8.11 -15.87 4.68
N PRO A 43 7.07 -16.68 4.39
CA PRO A 43 7.01 -17.39 3.13
C PRO A 43 7.00 -16.36 1.99
N PRO A 44 7.72 -16.61 0.88
CA PRO A 44 7.71 -15.71 -0.25
C PRO A 44 6.28 -15.50 -0.73
N PRO A 45 5.92 -14.29 -1.20
CA PRO A 45 4.56 -13.99 -1.64
C PRO A 45 4.19 -14.93 -2.79
N VAL A 46 3.43 -15.97 -2.47
CA VAL A 46 2.94 -16.98 -3.41
C VAL A 46 1.81 -16.39 -4.23
N SER A 47 2.13 -15.50 -5.16
CA SER A 47 1.19 -15.09 -6.22
C SER A 47 1.13 -16.20 -7.28
N GLY A 48 0.74 -17.42 -6.91
CA GLY A 48 0.56 -18.55 -7.83
C GLY A 48 -0.67 -18.36 -8.74
N GLY A 49 -0.79 -17.21 -9.40
CA GLY A 49 -1.95 -16.83 -10.21
C GLY A 49 -3.21 -16.45 -9.43
N LYS A 50 -3.22 -16.61 -8.11
CA LYS A 50 -4.39 -16.35 -7.23
C LYS A 50 -4.71 -14.87 -6.98
N TRP A 51 -4.01 -13.94 -7.64
CA TRP A 51 -4.27 -12.51 -7.52
C TRP A 51 -5.49 -12.11 -8.36
N THR A 52 -6.65 -12.11 -7.72
CA THR A 52 -7.95 -11.81 -8.35
C THR A 52 -8.21 -10.31 -8.45
N ASN A 53 -7.99 -9.56 -7.37
CA ASN A 53 -8.28 -8.12 -7.35
C ASN A 53 -7.05 -7.28 -7.78
N LYS A 54 -6.94 -6.94 -9.06
CA LYS A 54 -5.76 -6.23 -9.61
C LYS A 54 -5.83 -4.70 -9.45
N GLU A 55 -6.07 -4.23 -8.23
CA GLU A 55 -6.07 -2.80 -7.92
C GLU A 55 -4.66 -2.21 -7.90
N ARG A 56 -4.54 -0.99 -8.43
CA ARG A 56 -3.31 -0.21 -8.53
C ARG A 56 -3.65 1.25 -8.36
N VAL A 57 -3.07 1.87 -7.33
CA VAL A 57 -3.38 3.25 -6.96
C VAL A 57 -2.26 4.17 -7.42
N LEU A 58 -2.57 5.15 -8.23
CA LEU A 58 -1.64 6.22 -8.59
C LEU A 58 -1.64 7.27 -7.48
N ILE A 59 -0.48 7.56 -6.88
CA ILE A 59 -0.35 8.58 -5.83
C ILE A 59 0.62 9.64 -6.29
N PHE A 60 0.14 10.86 -6.48
CA PHE A 60 0.97 12.00 -6.87
C PHE A 60 0.39 13.32 -6.37
N SER A 61 1.06 14.42 -6.70
CA SER A 61 0.74 15.74 -6.14
C SER A 61 0.91 16.86 -7.15
N SER A 62 0.27 17.99 -6.88
CA SER A 62 0.53 19.23 -7.60
C SER A 62 1.86 19.88 -7.20
N ARG A 63 2.38 20.77 -8.04
CA ARG A 63 3.54 21.58 -7.65
C ARG A 63 3.22 22.50 -6.47
N GLY A 64 4.21 22.63 -5.58
CA GLY A 64 4.13 23.51 -4.41
C GLY A 64 3.41 22.92 -3.19
N ILE A 65 3.39 21.59 -3.04
CA ILE A 65 3.02 20.93 -1.78
C ILE A 65 4.02 21.22 -0.65
N ASN A 66 3.50 21.27 0.58
CA ASN A 66 4.28 21.51 1.80
C ASN A 66 5.16 20.32 2.18
N PHE A 67 6.12 20.56 3.08
CA PHE A 67 7.01 19.51 3.59
C PHE A 67 6.23 18.37 4.25
N ARG A 68 5.29 18.69 5.15
CA ARG A 68 4.43 17.68 5.83
C ARG A 68 3.64 16.84 4.83
N THR A 69 3.09 17.46 3.79
CA THR A 69 2.38 16.75 2.71
C THR A 69 3.27 15.78 1.93
N ARG A 70 4.54 16.14 1.70
CA ARG A 70 5.50 15.23 1.04
C ARG A 70 5.73 13.98 1.87
N HIS A 71 5.89 14.14 3.18
CA HIS A 71 6.02 13.03 4.11
C HIS A 71 4.75 12.18 4.15
N LEU A 72 3.57 12.78 4.29
CA LEU A 72 2.29 12.07 4.20
C LEU A 72 2.17 11.24 2.92
N MET A 73 2.50 11.82 1.76
CA MET A 73 2.47 11.13 0.48
C MET A 73 3.46 9.95 0.43
N GLN A 74 4.64 10.11 1.02
CA GLN A 74 5.63 9.02 1.12
C GLN A 74 5.18 7.92 2.08
N ASP A 75 4.55 8.28 3.19
CA ASP A 75 4.01 7.34 4.18
C ASP A 75 2.92 6.48 3.56
N LEU A 76 1.95 7.10 2.85
CA LEU A 76 0.92 6.37 2.11
C LEU A 76 1.49 5.42 1.04
N ARG A 77 2.54 5.85 0.32
CA ARG A 77 3.22 5.00 -0.67
C ARG A 77 3.97 3.83 -0.03
N ARG A 78 4.44 3.97 1.21
CA ARG A 78 5.10 2.90 1.96
C ARG A 78 4.11 1.89 2.52
N LEU A 79 2.97 2.39 3.01
CA LEU A 79 1.90 1.57 3.57
C LEU A 79 1.16 0.77 2.50
N MET A 80 0.91 1.36 1.32
CA MET A 80 0.18 0.71 0.21
C MET A 80 1.15 0.12 -0.83
N PRO A 81 1.35 -1.21 -0.87
CA PRO A 81 2.32 -1.84 -1.78
C PRO A 81 1.89 -1.81 -3.25
N HIS A 82 0.58 -1.67 -3.51
CA HIS A 82 -0.03 -1.50 -4.83
C HIS A 82 -0.02 -0.05 -5.33
N SER A 83 0.60 0.87 -4.57
CA SER A 83 0.75 2.26 -4.99
C SER A 83 1.86 2.45 -6.04
N LYS A 84 1.63 3.37 -6.98
CA LYS A 84 2.62 3.86 -7.93
C LYS A 84 2.83 5.35 -7.75
N ALA A 85 4.08 5.78 -7.90
CA ALA A 85 4.43 7.20 -7.87
C ALA A 85 4.46 7.77 -9.28
N ASP A 86 4.04 9.03 -9.40
CA ASP A 86 4.28 9.82 -10.60
C ASP A 86 4.98 11.15 -10.28
N THR A 87 5.40 11.82 -11.35
CA THR A 87 5.89 13.19 -11.36
C THR A 87 4.80 14.17 -10.91
N LYS A 88 5.23 15.36 -10.46
CA LYS A 88 4.28 16.37 -9.95
C LYS A 88 3.63 17.09 -11.12
N MET A 89 2.31 17.15 -11.11
CA MET A 89 1.50 17.86 -12.09
C MET A 89 1.62 19.37 -11.92
N ASP A 90 1.60 20.11 -13.03
CA ASP A 90 1.60 21.56 -13.00
C ASP A 90 0.24 22.12 -12.59
N ARG A 91 0.24 23.29 -11.94
CA ARG A 91 -1.01 23.91 -11.45
C ARG A 91 -1.92 24.42 -12.57
N LYS A 92 -1.38 24.56 -13.78
CA LYS A 92 -2.11 25.05 -14.96
C LYS A 92 -2.84 23.92 -15.68
N ASP A 93 -2.46 22.68 -15.42
CA ASP A 93 -2.98 21.52 -16.13
C ASP A 93 -4.42 21.22 -15.68
N LYS A 94 -5.24 20.75 -16.63
CA LYS A 94 -6.63 20.36 -16.36
C LYS A 94 -6.66 19.01 -15.65
N LEU A 95 -7.62 18.82 -14.74
CA LEU A 95 -7.79 17.54 -14.00
C LEU A 95 -8.06 16.33 -14.91
N LEU A 96 -8.51 16.54 -16.15
CA LEU A 96 -8.73 15.46 -17.13
C LEU A 96 -7.44 14.73 -17.50
N VAL A 97 -6.29 15.41 -17.44
CA VAL A 97 -4.97 14.80 -17.69
C VAL A 97 -4.68 13.67 -16.70
N ILE A 98 -5.31 13.67 -15.52
CA ILE A 98 -5.15 12.60 -14.52
C ILE A 98 -5.65 11.26 -15.07
N ASN A 99 -6.68 11.24 -15.90
CA ASN A 99 -7.18 10.01 -16.50
C ASN A 99 -6.15 9.40 -17.47
N GLU A 100 -5.52 10.25 -18.29
CA GLU A 100 -4.45 9.83 -19.21
C GLU A 100 -3.25 9.29 -18.42
N LEU A 101 -2.86 9.94 -17.32
CA LEU A 101 -1.79 9.46 -16.44
C LEU A 101 -2.13 8.09 -15.82
N CYS A 102 -3.38 7.89 -15.40
CA CYS A 102 -3.85 6.61 -14.87
C CYS A 102 -3.77 5.51 -15.93
N GLU A 103 -4.17 5.81 -17.17
CA GLU A 103 -4.10 4.87 -18.30
C GLU A 103 -2.64 4.51 -18.65
N MET A 104 -1.76 5.51 -18.78
CA MET A 104 -0.32 5.31 -19.05
C MET A 104 0.36 4.46 -17.98
N LYS A 105 0.00 4.63 -16.70
CA LYS A 105 0.54 3.84 -15.59
C LYS A 105 -0.24 2.56 -15.31
N ASN A 106 -1.32 2.30 -16.06
CA ASN A 106 -2.24 1.19 -15.87
C ASN A 106 -2.69 1.07 -14.40
N CYS A 107 -3.18 2.19 -13.86
CA CYS A 107 -3.75 2.38 -12.54
C CYS A 107 -5.26 2.56 -12.66
N ASN A 108 -6.01 1.84 -11.83
CA ASN A 108 -7.48 1.95 -11.81
C ASN A 108 -7.96 3.01 -10.82
N LYS A 109 -7.16 3.31 -9.79
CA LYS A 109 -7.48 4.29 -8.76
C LYS A 109 -6.42 5.39 -8.72
N CYS A 110 -6.80 6.57 -8.27
CA CYS A 110 -5.89 7.69 -8.11
C CYS A 110 -6.15 8.45 -6.80
N VAL A 111 -5.06 8.80 -6.12
CA VAL A 111 -5.01 9.72 -5.00
C VAL A 111 -4.14 10.92 -5.40
N TYR A 112 -4.78 12.07 -5.60
CA TYR A 112 -4.12 13.29 -6.04
C TYR A 112 -4.15 14.36 -4.95
N PHE A 113 -2.96 14.86 -4.59
CA PHE A 113 -2.80 15.93 -3.61
C PHE A 113 -2.72 17.30 -4.31
N GLU A 114 -3.75 18.11 -4.15
CA GLU A 114 -3.84 19.47 -4.69
C GLU A 114 -3.50 20.49 -3.58
N ALA A 115 -2.32 21.10 -3.64
CA ALA A 115 -1.97 22.22 -2.76
C ALA A 115 -2.42 23.57 -3.33
N LYS A 116 -3.26 24.29 -2.58
CA LYS A 116 -3.63 25.69 -2.88
C LYS A 116 -2.94 26.65 -1.91
N LYS A 117 -2.46 27.77 -2.45
CA LYS A 117 -1.80 28.86 -1.69
C LYS A 117 -0.68 28.41 -0.72
N LYS A 118 -0.09 27.21 -0.92
CA LYS A 118 0.88 26.57 -0.01
C LYS A 118 0.37 26.43 1.45
N LYS A 119 -0.95 26.50 1.68
CA LYS A 119 -1.56 26.38 3.01
C LYS A 119 -2.59 25.27 3.02
N ASP A 120 -3.53 25.34 2.09
CA ASP A 120 -4.64 24.40 2.02
C ASP A 120 -4.25 23.17 1.21
N LEU A 121 -4.55 22.00 1.75
CA LEU A 121 -4.35 20.72 1.08
C LEU A 121 -5.71 20.10 0.78
N TYR A 122 -5.96 19.89 -0.51
CA TYR A 122 -7.07 19.06 -0.96
C TYR A 122 -6.54 17.70 -1.41
N MET A 123 -7.29 16.65 -1.11
CA MET A 123 -7.00 15.29 -1.55
C MET A 123 -8.18 14.81 -2.39
N TRP A 124 -7.88 14.41 -3.61
CA TRP A 124 -8.82 13.78 -4.51
C TRP A 124 -8.60 12.28 -4.47
N ILE A 125 -9.67 11.52 -4.24
CA ILE A 125 -9.67 10.06 -4.38
C ILE A 125 -10.65 9.73 -5.47
N THR A 126 -10.18 9.03 -6.51
CA THR A 126 -10.98 8.76 -7.70
C THR A 126 -10.75 7.36 -8.22
N ASN A 127 -11.80 6.79 -8.79
CA ASN A 127 -11.73 5.63 -9.65
C ASN A 127 -11.70 6.09 -11.11
N SER A 128 -10.59 5.87 -11.79
CA SER A 128 -10.39 6.31 -13.17
C SER A 128 -10.74 5.17 -14.14
N PRO A 129 -11.39 5.44 -15.29
CA PRO A 129 -11.80 6.75 -15.82
C PRO A 129 -13.24 7.17 -15.48
N ALA A 130 -14.09 6.24 -15.05
CA ALA A 130 -15.54 6.45 -14.96
C ALA A 130 -16.03 7.13 -13.66
N GLY A 131 -15.17 7.29 -12.66
CA GLY A 131 -15.57 7.69 -11.31
C GLY A 131 -15.99 6.49 -10.43
N PRO A 132 -16.41 6.73 -9.18
CA PRO A 132 -16.69 8.04 -8.56
C PRO A 132 -15.42 8.82 -8.17
N SER A 133 -15.58 10.12 -7.90
CA SER A 133 -14.51 11.01 -7.43
C SER A 133 -14.97 11.76 -6.19
N ALA A 134 -14.13 11.79 -5.15
CA ALA A 134 -14.38 12.50 -3.93
C ALA A 134 -13.24 13.49 -3.63
N LYS A 135 -13.60 14.71 -3.23
CA LYS A 135 -12.68 15.77 -2.86
C LYS A 135 -12.75 16.02 -1.36
N PHE A 136 -11.61 15.93 -0.70
CA PHE A 136 -11.48 16.15 0.73
C PHE A 136 -10.60 17.36 1.01
N LEU A 137 -10.99 18.18 1.99
CA LEU A 137 -10.10 19.14 2.62
C LEU A 137 -9.35 18.41 3.75
N VAL A 138 -8.03 18.26 3.60
CA VAL A 138 -7.21 17.53 4.57
C VAL A 138 -6.70 18.50 5.63
N GLN A 139 -6.98 18.20 6.90
CA GLN A 139 -6.56 18.98 8.06
C GLN A 139 -5.85 18.08 9.08
N ASN A 140 -5.16 18.69 10.05
CA ASN A 140 -4.52 17.99 11.18
C ASN A 140 -3.61 16.82 10.76
N ILE A 141 -2.69 17.08 9.83
CA ILE A 141 -1.78 16.07 9.30
C ILE A 141 -0.67 15.79 10.32
N HIS A 142 -0.64 14.54 10.81
CA HIS A 142 0.43 13.98 11.62
C HIS A 142 1.09 12.81 10.88
N THR A 143 2.39 12.91 10.62
CA THR A 143 3.14 11.92 9.81
C THR A 143 3.85 10.89 10.67
N LEU A 144 4.27 9.77 10.08
CA LEU A 144 4.99 8.71 10.81
C LEU A 144 6.34 9.16 11.39
N ALA A 145 6.91 10.25 10.86
CA ALA A 145 8.17 10.81 11.35
C ALA A 145 8.01 11.68 12.63
N GLU A 146 6.79 11.85 13.16
CA GLU A 146 6.58 12.62 14.38
C GLU A 146 6.94 11.80 15.63
N LEU A 147 7.60 12.43 16.60
CA LEU A 147 8.13 11.77 17.80
C LEU A 147 7.10 10.97 18.61
N LYS A 148 5.83 11.39 18.57
CA LYS A 148 4.72 10.74 19.30
C LYS A 148 4.18 9.48 18.60
N MET A 149 4.56 9.24 17.34
CA MET A 149 4.12 8.08 16.56
C MET A 149 5.16 6.96 16.69
N THR A 150 5.11 6.20 17.78
CA THR A 150 6.08 5.14 18.09
C THR A 150 5.79 3.79 17.43
N GLY A 151 4.58 3.61 16.87
CA GLY A 151 4.18 2.36 16.21
C GLY A 151 4.96 2.10 14.93
N ASN A 152 5.35 0.84 14.71
CA ASN A 152 6.06 0.39 13.51
C ASN A 152 5.31 -0.79 12.90
N CYS A 153 5.10 -0.79 11.59
CA CYS A 153 4.43 -1.89 10.92
C CYS A 153 5.23 -2.41 9.72
N LEU A 154 5.05 -3.70 9.41
CA LEU A 154 5.64 -4.38 8.28
C LEU A 154 5.24 -3.67 6.98
N LYS A 155 6.26 -3.21 6.24
CA LYS A 155 6.06 -2.56 4.95
C LYS A 155 5.37 -3.51 3.97
N GLY A 156 4.21 -3.10 3.49
CA GLY A 156 3.41 -3.90 2.56
C GLY A 156 2.63 -5.02 3.22
N SER A 157 2.54 -5.08 4.55
CA SER A 157 1.50 -5.89 5.21
C SER A 157 0.11 -5.42 4.78
N ARG A 158 -0.86 -6.33 4.84
CA ARG A 158 -2.24 -6.02 4.45
C ARG A 158 -2.95 -5.38 5.64
N PRO A 159 -3.46 -4.13 5.52
CA PRO A 159 -4.19 -3.50 6.62
C PRO A 159 -5.52 -4.18 6.84
N LEU A 160 -5.97 -4.22 8.10
CA LEU A 160 -7.40 -4.31 8.40
C LEU A 160 -8.02 -2.94 8.20
N LEU A 161 -9.21 -2.90 7.59
CA LEU A 161 -9.96 -1.67 7.45
C LEU A 161 -11.11 -1.69 8.45
N SER A 162 -11.07 -0.77 9.41
CA SER A 162 -12.11 -0.55 10.41
C SER A 162 -12.90 0.69 10.03
N PHE A 163 -14.21 0.53 9.87
CA PHE A 163 -15.12 1.63 9.55
C PHE A 163 -16.14 1.78 10.67
N ASP A 164 -16.44 3.02 11.00
CA ASP A 164 -17.53 3.40 11.87
C ASP A 164 -18.89 3.00 11.26
N PRO A 165 -19.84 2.42 12.02
CA PRO A 165 -21.18 2.07 11.54
C PRO A 165 -21.94 3.23 10.89
N VAL A 166 -21.60 4.49 11.20
CA VAL A 166 -22.20 5.68 10.55
C VAL A 166 -22.02 5.66 9.03
N PHE A 167 -20.97 5.01 8.51
CA PHE A 167 -20.75 4.90 7.06
C PHE A 167 -21.83 4.11 6.31
N ASP A 168 -22.59 3.25 7.01
CA ASP A 168 -23.66 2.45 6.41
C ASP A 168 -25.03 3.13 6.49
N GLN A 169 -25.14 4.25 7.20
CA GLN A 169 -26.40 4.97 7.40
C GLN A 169 -26.71 5.92 6.23
N ASP A 170 -25.74 6.74 5.82
CA ASP A 170 -25.93 7.71 4.75
C ASP A 170 -25.44 7.17 3.39
N PRO A 171 -26.23 7.31 2.30
CA PRO A 171 -25.84 6.80 0.98
C PRO A 171 -24.52 7.37 0.46
N TYR A 172 -24.23 8.65 0.71
CA TYR A 172 -22.98 9.26 0.29
C TYR A 172 -21.78 8.69 1.06
N LEU A 173 -21.94 8.39 2.34
CA LEU A 173 -20.89 7.75 3.13
C LEU A 173 -20.67 6.30 2.71
N SER A 174 -21.74 5.58 2.35
CA SER A 174 -21.63 4.21 1.85
C SER A 174 -20.78 4.14 0.56
N VAL A 175 -20.99 5.09 -0.37
CA VAL A 175 -20.15 5.21 -1.57
C VAL A 175 -18.69 5.55 -1.21
N LEU A 176 -18.46 6.42 -0.21
CA LEU A 176 -17.11 6.73 0.25
C LEU A 176 -16.43 5.54 0.93
N LYS A 177 -17.17 4.74 1.71
CA LYS A 177 -16.68 3.51 2.33
C LYS A 177 -16.18 2.54 1.26
N GLU A 178 -16.97 2.28 0.23
CA GLU A 178 -16.55 1.43 -0.90
C GLU A 178 -15.34 2.00 -1.64
N LEU A 179 -15.30 3.32 -1.88
CA LEU A 179 -14.15 3.98 -2.48
C LEU A 179 -12.88 3.82 -1.64
N PHE A 180 -12.99 3.91 -0.32
CA PHE A 180 -11.86 3.73 0.60
C PHE A 180 -11.42 2.27 0.69
N ILE A 181 -12.34 1.32 0.69
CA ILE A 181 -12.02 -0.12 0.67
C ILE A 181 -11.16 -0.44 -0.55
N GLN A 182 -11.56 0.02 -1.74
CA GLN A 182 -10.83 -0.24 -2.99
C GLN A 182 -9.52 0.56 -3.13
N THR A 183 -9.38 1.67 -2.41
CA THR A 183 -8.18 2.52 -2.51
C THR A 183 -7.13 2.10 -1.49
N PHE A 184 -7.52 1.99 -0.22
CA PHE A 184 -6.60 1.71 0.90
C PHE A 184 -6.45 0.22 1.18
N GLY A 185 -7.38 -0.62 0.72
CA GLY A 185 -7.28 -2.07 0.79
C GLY A 185 -6.10 -2.57 -0.05
N THR A 186 -5.28 -3.44 0.53
CA THR A 186 -4.21 -4.11 -0.23
C THR A 186 -4.73 -5.43 -0.80
N PRO A 187 -4.66 -5.64 -2.13
CA PRO A 187 -5.12 -6.89 -2.73
C PRO A 187 -4.45 -8.13 -2.15
N ARG A 188 -5.24 -9.18 -1.97
CA ARG A 188 -4.72 -10.48 -1.54
C ARG A 188 -3.80 -11.04 -2.63
N TYR A 189 -2.64 -11.56 -2.23
CA TYR A 189 -1.60 -12.09 -3.13
C TYR A 189 -0.97 -11.04 -4.05
N HIS A 190 -0.99 -9.76 -3.68
CA HIS A 190 -0.20 -8.75 -4.38
C HIS A 190 1.30 -9.13 -4.30
N PRO A 191 2.09 -9.03 -5.37
CA PRO A 191 3.48 -9.52 -5.38
C PRO A 191 4.39 -8.89 -4.31
N LYS A 192 4.04 -7.68 -3.84
CA LYS A 192 4.75 -6.95 -2.79
C LYS A 192 4.05 -7.02 -1.42
N SER A 193 2.91 -7.71 -1.31
CA SER A 193 2.22 -7.83 -0.01
C SER A 193 2.88 -8.88 0.86
N GLN A 194 3.02 -8.57 2.15
CA GLN A 194 3.44 -9.54 3.17
C GLN A 194 2.25 -10.36 3.65
N PRO A 195 2.47 -11.61 4.11
CA PRO A 195 1.39 -12.50 4.53
C PRO A 195 0.74 -12.07 5.87
N PHE A 196 1.51 -11.47 6.77
CA PHE A 196 1.05 -11.06 8.09
C PHE A 196 0.24 -9.76 8.06
N VAL A 197 -0.69 -9.67 9.00
CA VAL A 197 -1.51 -8.50 9.28
C VAL A 197 -0.95 -7.84 10.53
N ASP A 198 -0.48 -6.60 10.39
CA ASP A 198 0.33 -5.93 11.42
C ASP A 198 -0.20 -4.53 11.78
N HIS A 199 -1.20 -4.06 11.03
CA HIS A 199 -1.77 -2.73 11.25
C HIS A 199 -3.23 -2.63 10.80
N VAL A 200 -3.90 -1.59 11.32
CA VAL A 200 -5.30 -1.28 11.07
C VAL A 200 -5.44 0.17 10.62
N PHE A 201 -6.12 0.38 9.51
CA PHE A 201 -6.65 1.68 9.13
C PHE A 201 -8.04 1.85 9.70
N THR A 202 -8.22 2.89 10.50
CA THR A 202 -9.50 3.22 11.11
C THR A 202 -10.06 4.50 10.48
N PHE A 203 -11.32 4.44 10.06
CA PHE A 203 -12.09 5.55 9.55
C PHE A 203 -13.28 5.80 10.48
N SER A 204 -13.29 6.95 11.16
CA SER A 204 -14.36 7.35 12.08
C SER A 204 -15.00 8.65 11.64
N VAL A 205 -16.32 8.78 11.83
CA VAL A 205 -17.04 10.01 11.47
C VAL A 205 -17.37 10.77 12.75
N ALA A 206 -16.87 12.01 12.87
CA ALA A 206 -17.20 12.90 13.98
C ALA A 206 -17.20 14.35 13.47
N ASP A 207 -18.18 15.15 13.90
CA ASP A 207 -18.35 16.55 13.51
C ASP A 207 -18.31 16.76 11.99
N ASN A 208 -18.99 15.88 11.25
CA ASN A 208 -19.04 15.87 9.79
C ASN A 208 -17.64 15.77 9.13
N ARG A 209 -16.67 15.19 9.83
CA ARG A 209 -15.30 14.96 9.38
C ARG A 209 -14.96 13.48 9.49
N ILE A 210 -14.14 13.03 8.55
CA ILE A 210 -13.61 11.67 8.55
C ILE A 210 -12.23 11.70 9.19
N TRP A 211 -12.09 11.01 10.31
CA TRP A 211 -10.83 10.81 11.01
C TRP A 211 -10.16 9.55 10.49
N PHE A 212 -8.96 9.68 9.95
CA PHE A 212 -8.12 8.57 9.53
C PHE A 212 -7.01 8.33 10.55
N ARG A 213 -6.86 7.09 11.00
CA ARG A 213 -5.78 6.68 11.91
C ARG A 213 -5.18 5.35 11.46
N ASN A 214 -3.89 5.17 11.71
CA ASN A 214 -3.18 3.93 11.52
C ASN A 214 -2.67 3.42 12.86
N TYR A 215 -3.07 2.21 13.26
CA TYR A 215 -2.66 1.56 14.50
C TYR A 215 -1.87 0.30 14.19
N GLN A 216 -0.78 0.09 14.92
CA GLN A 216 -0.09 -1.20 14.94
C GLN A 216 -0.92 -2.19 15.78
N ILE A 217 -0.92 -3.46 15.38
CA ILE A 217 -1.54 -4.57 16.12
C ILE A 217 -0.51 -5.18 17.08
#